data_AF-A0A2V9UYK6-F1
#
_entry.id   AF-A0A2V9UYK6-F1
#
_cell.length_a   1.000
_cell.length_b   1.000
_cell.length_c   1.000
_cell.angle_alpha   90.00
_cell.angle_beta   90.00
_cell.angle_gamma   90.00
#
_symmetry.space_group_name_H-M   'P 1'
#
loop_
_entity.id
_entity.type
_entity.pdbx_description
1 polymer ?
#
loop_
_entity_poly.entity_id
_entity_poly.type
_entity_poly.pdbx_seq_one_letter_code
_entity_poly.pdbx_strand_id
1 'polypeptide(L)'
;MKRTIWIAIGVILMGSGAFAQSLGEVARSNRKEKAHQTAPNHQYDNDNLPKSEHLSVVGPAPSITANASNPTSDGGAQTQATTQGTSTEDRKAAAEERQRAADEWKNKLEDQKQKVASLSHELELTQREYRLRAVAMYSDAGNRLRNASAWDKEDADFKKQLEEKQKAVDAAKQDLDNLTEKARKAGIRERE
;
A
#
# COMPACT_ATOMS: atom_id res chain seq x y z
N MET A 1 45.09 58.73 -0.62
CA MET A 1 45.22 58.75 0.85
C MET A 1 43.86 58.51 1.51
N LYS A 2 43.74 57.36 2.17
CA LYS A 2 42.89 57.00 3.32
C LYS A 2 41.71 57.94 3.64
N ARG A 3 40.49 57.38 3.59
CA ARG A 3 39.53 57.40 4.73
C ARG A 3 38.47 56.31 4.54
N THR A 4 38.61 55.31 5.39
CA THR A 4 37.76 54.15 5.65
C THR A 4 36.39 54.57 6.19
N ILE A 5 35.31 54.09 5.56
CA ILE A 5 33.96 54.11 6.13
C ILE A 5 33.69 52.72 6.71
N TRP A 6 33.62 52.67 8.04
CA TRP A 6 33.13 51.54 8.80
C TRP A 6 31.60 51.60 8.83
N ILE A 7 30.93 50.57 8.32
CA ILE A 7 29.55 50.27 8.69
C ILE A 7 29.59 48.92 9.39
N ALA A 8 29.47 48.98 10.72
CA ALA A 8 29.20 47.83 11.56
C ALA A 8 27.74 47.42 11.37
N ILE A 9 27.49 46.26 10.77
CA ILE A 9 26.20 45.58 10.86
C ILE A 9 26.32 44.53 11.95
N GLY A 10 25.53 44.74 13.00
CA GLY A 10 25.57 44.04 14.27
C GLY A 10 25.22 42.56 14.18
N VAL A 11 25.90 41.81 15.03
CA VAL A 11 25.63 40.44 15.45
C VAL A 11 24.42 40.43 16.38
N ILE A 12 23.27 39.96 15.90
CA ILE A 12 22.11 39.40 16.65
C ILE A 12 21.39 38.52 15.60
N LEU A 13 21.22 37.20 15.73
CA LEU A 13 20.49 36.49 16.76
C LEU A 13 20.83 34.99 16.70
N MET A 14 20.90 34.39 17.87
CA MET A 14 20.96 32.95 18.13
C MET A 14 19.97 32.11 17.33
N GLY A 15 20.47 30.94 16.91
CA GLY A 15 19.82 29.62 17.02
C GLY A 15 18.31 29.54 17.12
N SER A 16 17.68 29.22 16.00
CA SER A 16 16.44 28.44 15.97
C SER A 16 16.73 27.16 15.18
N GLY A 17 17.35 26.20 15.86
CA GLY A 17 17.30 24.81 15.44
C GLY A 17 15.85 24.37 15.51
N ALA A 18 15.13 24.51 14.39
CA ALA A 18 13.90 23.78 14.19
C ALA A 18 14.30 22.31 14.10
N PHE A 19 14.27 21.62 15.24
CA PHE A 19 14.33 20.17 15.29
C PHE A 19 13.21 19.67 14.39
N ALA A 20 13.58 19.19 13.20
CA ALA A 20 12.70 18.38 12.39
C ALA A 20 12.27 17.22 13.30
N GLN A 21 11.01 17.23 13.72
CA GLN A 21 10.42 16.10 14.44
C GLN A 21 10.50 14.93 13.47
N SER A 22 11.54 14.13 13.65
CA SER A 22 11.80 12.95 12.83
C SER A 22 10.55 12.10 12.83
N LEU A 23 10.13 11.63 11.64
CA LEU A 23 9.03 10.68 11.51
C LEU A 23 9.24 9.44 12.41
N GLY A 24 10.50 9.12 12.72
CA GLY A 24 10.85 8.08 13.70
C GLY A 24 10.46 8.43 15.15
N GLU A 25 10.50 9.71 15.54
CA GLU A 25 10.09 10.17 16.86
C GLU A 25 8.56 10.19 16.99
N VAL A 26 7.84 10.58 15.93
CA VAL A 26 6.37 10.48 15.85
C VAL A 26 5.90 9.02 15.86
N ALA A 27 6.62 8.12 15.19
CA ALA A 27 6.32 6.69 15.24
C ALA A 27 6.54 6.10 16.65
N ARG A 28 7.55 6.59 17.39
CA ARG A 28 7.83 6.16 18.77
C ARG A 28 6.80 6.72 19.77
N SER A 29 6.37 7.97 19.63
CA SER A 29 5.31 8.54 20.49
C SER A 29 3.98 7.83 20.29
N ASN A 30 3.57 7.56 19.04
CA ASN A 30 2.35 6.81 18.74
C ASN A 30 2.37 5.38 19.31
N ARG A 31 3.55 4.72 19.33
CA ARG A 31 3.69 3.39 19.97
C ARG A 31 3.60 3.47 21.49
N LYS A 32 4.13 4.51 22.11
CA LYS A 32 4.03 4.73 23.57
C LYS A 32 2.60 5.05 24.00
N GLU A 33 1.87 5.87 23.25
CA GLU A 33 0.45 6.16 23.54
C GLU A 33 -0.43 4.92 23.42
N LYS A 34 -0.18 4.05 22.43
CA LYS A 34 -0.90 2.76 22.31
C LYS A 34 -0.57 1.74 23.40
N ALA A 35 0.60 1.83 24.04
CA ALA A 35 0.98 0.93 25.13
C ALA A 35 0.26 1.24 26.46
N HIS A 36 -0.28 2.46 26.62
CA HIS A 36 -1.03 2.88 27.81
C HIS A 36 -2.55 2.85 27.62
N GLN A 37 -3.04 2.56 26.41
CA GLN A 37 -4.44 2.27 26.17
C GLN A 37 -4.62 0.75 26.29
N THR A 38 -4.96 0.29 27.50
CA THR A 38 -5.63 -1.00 27.66
C THR A 38 -6.82 -0.99 26.71
N ALA A 39 -6.74 -1.78 25.64
CA ALA A 39 -7.84 -1.91 24.69
C ALA A 39 -9.10 -2.24 25.50
N PRO A 40 -10.22 -1.52 25.31
CA PRO A 40 -11.45 -1.91 25.95
C PRO A 40 -11.81 -3.28 25.37
N ASN A 41 -11.70 -4.32 26.20
CA ASN A 41 -12.12 -5.65 25.84
C ASN A 41 -13.65 -5.66 25.77
N HIS A 42 -14.21 -5.17 24.67
CA HIS A 42 -15.64 -5.22 24.41
C HIS A 42 -15.98 -6.64 23.93
N GLN A 43 -16.18 -7.53 24.90
CA GLN A 43 -16.76 -8.84 24.64
C GLN A 43 -18.27 -8.63 24.43
N TYR A 44 -18.70 -8.63 23.17
CA TYR A 44 -20.12 -8.68 22.82
C TYR A 44 -20.54 -10.14 22.77
N ASP A 45 -21.20 -10.61 23.82
CA ASP A 45 -21.94 -11.86 23.82
C ASP A 45 -23.43 -11.61 23.55
N ASN A 46 -24.22 -12.68 23.47
CA ASN A 46 -25.67 -12.57 23.21
C ASN A 46 -26.43 -11.85 24.34
N ASP A 47 -25.78 -11.66 25.50
CA ASP A 47 -26.36 -11.01 26.67
C ASP A 47 -26.00 -9.51 26.75
N ASN A 48 -24.90 -9.09 26.11
CA ASN A 48 -24.42 -7.72 26.08
C ASN A 48 -24.67 -7.01 24.72
N LEU A 49 -25.53 -7.58 23.88
CA LEU A 49 -26.06 -6.91 22.70
C LEU A 49 -27.02 -5.79 23.12
N PRO A 50 -26.86 -4.55 22.62
CA PRO A 50 -27.79 -3.48 22.90
C PRO A 50 -29.14 -3.79 22.26
N LYS A 51 -30.15 -4.10 23.10
CA LYS A 51 -31.52 -4.47 22.68
C LYS A 51 -32.40 -3.25 22.37
N SER A 52 -31.87 -2.04 22.48
CA SER A 52 -32.61 -0.78 22.36
C SER A 52 -31.99 0.20 21.38
N GLU A 53 -31.34 -0.30 20.32
CA GLU A 53 -30.89 0.55 19.21
C GLU A 53 -32.09 0.86 18.29
N HIS A 54 -32.40 2.13 18.09
CA HIS A 54 -33.34 2.56 17.06
C HIS A 54 -32.61 2.56 15.71
N LEU A 55 -32.84 1.55 14.88
CA LEU A 55 -32.34 1.57 13.50
C LEU A 55 -32.88 2.83 12.81
N SER A 56 -31.98 3.71 12.37
CA SER A 56 -32.35 4.82 11.51
C SER A 56 -32.74 4.26 10.14
N VAL A 57 -34.04 4.07 9.94
CA VAL A 57 -34.60 3.64 8.65
C VAL A 57 -34.72 4.86 7.75
N VAL A 58 -33.83 4.97 6.76
CA VAL A 58 -34.01 5.93 5.66
C VAL A 58 -34.91 5.27 4.62
N GLY A 59 -36.21 5.56 4.71
CA GLY A 59 -37.28 4.99 3.87
C GLY A 59 -38.51 4.62 4.72
N PRO A 60 -39.72 4.50 4.13
CA PRO A 60 -40.91 4.16 4.89
C PRO A 60 -40.76 2.77 5.53
N ALA A 61 -41.01 2.70 6.85
CA ALA A 61 -40.76 1.51 7.67
C ALA A 61 -41.69 0.34 7.29
N PRO A 62 -41.18 -0.91 7.22
CA PRO A 62 -42.04 -2.09 7.20
C PRO A 62 -42.68 -2.30 8.59
N SER A 63 -43.99 -2.50 8.61
CA SER A 63 -44.77 -2.82 9.81
C SER A 63 -44.39 -4.19 10.36
N ILE A 64 -43.71 -4.23 11.52
CA ILE A 64 -43.54 -5.46 12.29
C ILE A 64 -44.57 -5.46 13.43
N THR A 65 -45.61 -6.27 13.28
CA THR A 65 -46.55 -6.59 14.37
C THR A 65 -45.91 -7.65 15.26
N ALA A 66 -45.63 -7.28 16.51
CA ALA A 66 -45.29 -8.22 17.56
C ALA A 66 -46.47 -9.16 17.85
N ASN A 67 -46.16 -10.45 17.92
CA ASN A 67 -47.11 -11.54 18.07
C ASN A 67 -47.72 -11.53 19.49
N ALA A 68 -49.03 -11.32 19.59
CA ALA A 68 -49.85 -11.68 20.75
C ALA A 68 -51.10 -12.41 20.26
N SER A 69 -51.03 -13.74 20.31
CA SER A 69 -52.09 -14.70 20.59
C SER A 69 -53.53 -14.47 20.07
N ASN A 70 -53.85 -15.24 19.02
CA ASN A 70 -55.10 -15.98 18.77
C ASN A 70 -56.34 -15.28 18.15
N PRO A 71 -57.23 -16.04 17.48
CA PRO A 71 -57.41 -16.00 16.02
C PRO A 71 -58.81 -15.51 15.61
N THR A 72 -59.05 -15.17 14.33
CA THR A 72 -60.33 -15.38 13.60
C THR A 72 -60.19 -14.95 12.13
N SER A 73 -60.46 -15.92 11.24
CA SER A 73 -61.09 -15.86 9.90
C SER A 73 -60.55 -15.01 8.74
N ASP A 74 -60.13 -15.79 7.73
CA ASP A 74 -60.60 -15.80 6.33
C ASP A 74 -60.00 -14.81 5.31
N GLY A 75 -59.66 -15.37 4.14
CA GLY A 75 -59.47 -14.62 2.90
C GLY A 75 -58.05 -14.55 2.30
N GLY A 76 -57.64 -15.60 1.58
CA GLY A 76 -57.08 -15.43 0.23
C GLY A 76 -55.56 -15.30 0.00
N ALA A 77 -55.10 -16.07 -0.99
CA ALA A 77 -53.95 -15.84 -1.87
C ALA A 77 -52.52 -16.07 -1.33
N GLN A 78 -52.13 -17.35 -1.41
CA GLN A 78 -50.92 -17.83 -2.11
C GLN A 78 -49.92 -16.76 -2.61
N THR A 79 -48.75 -16.68 -1.98
CA THR A 79 -47.51 -16.42 -2.72
C THR A 79 -46.37 -17.18 -2.05
N GLN A 80 -45.87 -18.18 -2.77
CA GLN A 80 -44.62 -18.87 -2.51
C GLN A 80 -43.48 -17.84 -2.46
N ALA A 81 -42.70 -17.84 -1.39
CA ALA A 81 -41.33 -17.37 -1.42
C ALA A 81 -40.44 -18.52 -1.00
N THR A 82 -39.94 -19.19 -2.02
CA THR A 82 -38.90 -20.20 -2.08
C THR A 82 -37.80 -19.94 -1.05
N THR A 83 -37.79 -20.74 0.01
CA THR A 83 -36.59 -21.01 0.80
C THR A 83 -35.63 -21.78 -0.12
N GLN A 84 -34.82 -21.06 -0.89
CA GLN A 84 -33.75 -21.66 -1.66
C GLN A 84 -32.63 -22.03 -0.68
N GLY A 85 -32.80 -23.17 -0.02
CA GLY A 85 -31.70 -23.86 0.64
C GLY A 85 -30.67 -24.22 -0.42
N THR A 86 -29.57 -23.49 -0.47
CA THR A 86 -28.41 -23.90 -1.25
C THR A 86 -27.90 -25.21 -0.66
N SER A 87 -27.85 -26.24 -1.51
CA SER A 87 -27.41 -27.57 -1.10
C SER A 87 -25.97 -27.52 -0.58
N THR A 88 -25.57 -28.52 0.21
CA THR A 88 -24.19 -28.61 0.71
C THR A 88 -23.20 -28.74 -0.45
N GLU A 89 -23.63 -29.35 -1.55
CA GLU A 89 -22.91 -29.45 -2.82
C GLU A 89 -22.68 -28.07 -3.47
N ASP A 90 -23.70 -27.20 -3.52
CA ASP A 90 -23.57 -25.84 -4.09
C ASP A 90 -22.57 -24.98 -3.29
N ARG A 91 -22.55 -25.14 -1.96
CA ARG A 91 -21.59 -24.45 -1.08
C ARG A 91 -20.16 -24.94 -1.29
N LYS A 92 -19.95 -26.24 -1.55
CA LYS A 92 -18.62 -26.78 -1.89
C LYS A 92 -18.13 -26.26 -3.23
N ALA A 93 -18.98 -26.26 -4.26
CA ALA A 93 -18.62 -25.75 -5.58
C ALA A 93 -18.23 -24.26 -5.53
N ALA A 94 -19.02 -23.43 -4.82
CA ALA A 94 -18.72 -22.00 -4.64
C ALA A 94 -17.43 -21.75 -3.82
N ALA A 95 -17.09 -22.63 -2.88
CA ALA A 95 -15.84 -22.54 -2.12
C ALA A 95 -14.63 -22.89 -3.00
N GLU A 96 -14.75 -23.91 -3.84
CA GLU A 96 -13.68 -24.33 -4.76
C GLU A 96 -13.41 -23.26 -5.83
N GLU A 97 -14.46 -22.63 -6.38
CA GLU A 97 -14.33 -21.52 -7.32
C GLU A 97 -13.63 -20.31 -6.70
N ARG A 98 -13.98 -19.95 -5.45
CA ARG A 98 -13.28 -18.89 -4.70
C ARG A 98 -11.81 -19.22 -4.46
N GLN A 99 -11.51 -20.49 -4.21
CA GLN A 99 -10.12 -20.93 -4.00
C GLN A 99 -9.32 -20.85 -5.30
N ARG A 100 -9.87 -21.29 -6.43
CA ARG A 100 -9.23 -21.15 -7.74
C ARG A 100 -8.97 -19.69 -8.09
N ALA A 101 -9.95 -18.81 -7.86
CA ALA A 101 -9.76 -17.36 -8.03
C ALA A 101 -8.64 -16.82 -7.10
N ALA A 102 -8.57 -17.28 -5.85
CA ALA A 102 -7.49 -16.95 -4.92
C ALA A 102 -6.11 -17.35 -5.44
N ASP A 103 -5.98 -18.57 -5.95
CA ASP A 103 -4.73 -19.10 -6.48
C ASP A 103 -4.31 -18.34 -7.75
N GLU A 104 -5.24 -17.99 -8.63
CA GLU A 104 -4.95 -17.17 -9.81
C GLU A 104 -4.43 -15.76 -9.44
N TRP A 105 -5.05 -15.11 -8.46
CA TRP A 105 -4.58 -13.80 -7.99
C TRP A 105 -3.22 -13.89 -7.33
N LYS A 106 -2.98 -14.94 -6.55
CA LYS A 106 -1.68 -15.20 -5.95
C LYS A 106 -0.60 -15.37 -7.02
N ASN A 107 -0.86 -16.15 -8.06
CA ASN A 107 0.09 -16.36 -9.16
C ASN A 107 0.39 -15.04 -9.88
N LYS A 108 -0.64 -14.24 -10.22
CA LYS A 108 -0.45 -12.93 -10.87
C LYS A 108 0.39 -11.97 -10.02
N LEU A 109 0.18 -11.96 -8.69
CA LEU A 109 0.97 -11.14 -7.79
C LEU A 109 2.42 -11.62 -7.68
N GLU A 110 2.63 -12.93 -7.63
CA GLU A 110 3.97 -13.52 -7.58
C GLU A 110 4.75 -13.23 -8.87
N ASP A 111 4.13 -13.42 -10.04
CA ASP A 111 4.74 -13.11 -11.34
C ASP A 111 5.15 -11.62 -11.42
N GLN A 112 4.29 -10.72 -10.93
CA GLN A 112 4.60 -9.29 -10.92
C GLN A 112 5.72 -8.95 -9.92
N LYS A 113 5.77 -9.61 -8.74
CA LYS A 113 6.88 -9.48 -7.78
C LYS A 113 8.20 -9.95 -8.40
N GLN A 114 8.19 -11.08 -9.11
CA GLN A 114 9.36 -11.58 -9.83
C GLN A 114 9.83 -10.62 -10.92
N LYS A 115 8.91 -10.01 -11.67
CA LYS A 115 9.23 -8.97 -12.65
C LYS A 115 9.91 -7.76 -12.00
N VAL A 116 9.39 -7.28 -10.87
CA VAL A 116 10.03 -6.18 -10.11
C VAL A 116 11.44 -6.57 -9.66
N ALA A 117 11.61 -7.80 -9.15
CA ALA A 117 12.92 -8.30 -8.71
C ALA A 117 13.92 -8.38 -9.87
N SER A 118 13.51 -8.90 -11.03
CA SER A 118 14.34 -8.99 -12.23
C SER A 118 14.79 -7.61 -12.71
N LEU A 119 13.86 -6.65 -12.84
CA LEU A 119 14.19 -5.29 -13.28
C LEU A 119 15.08 -4.56 -12.26
N SER A 120 14.86 -4.79 -10.97
CA SER A 120 15.71 -4.22 -9.91
C SER A 120 17.13 -4.78 -9.99
N HIS A 121 17.28 -6.09 -10.24
CA HIS A 121 18.58 -6.70 -10.45
C HIS A 121 19.29 -6.11 -11.68
N GLU A 122 18.60 -5.94 -12.81
CA GLU A 122 19.21 -5.36 -14.02
C GLU A 122 19.71 -3.94 -13.79
N LEU A 123 18.95 -3.15 -13.02
CA LEU A 123 19.37 -1.82 -12.59
C LEU A 123 20.63 -1.88 -11.71
N GLU A 124 20.68 -2.77 -10.73
CA GLU A 124 21.85 -2.94 -9.87
C GLU A 124 23.10 -3.38 -10.64
N LEU A 125 22.92 -4.29 -11.60
CA LEU A 125 24.00 -4.74 -12.48
C LEU A 125 24.56 -3.56 -13.28
N THR A 126 23.68 -2.77 -13.89
CA THR A 126 24.06 -1.58 -14.67
C THR A 126 24.77 -0.54 -13.78
N GLN A 127 24.29 -0.32 -12.55
CA GLN A 127 24.98 0.57 -11.60
C GLN A 127 26.36 0.06 -11.23
N ARG A 128 26.51 -1.24 -11.01
CA ARG A 128 27.79 -1.87 -10.68
C ARG A 128 28.77 -1.76 -11.85
N GLU A 129 28.33 -2.06 -13.06
CA GLU A 129 29.13 -1.93 -14.28
C GLU A 129 29.63 -0.50 -14.46
N TYR A 130 28.74 0.49 -14.28
CA TYR A 130 29.12 1.90 -14.34
C TYR A 130 30.20 2.26 -13.32
N ARG A 131 30.08 1.78 -12.08
CA ARG A 131 31.11 2.00 -11.03
C ARG A 131 32.44 1.34 -11.38
N LEU A 132 32.43 0.10 -11.86
CA LEU A 132 33.65 -0.62 -12.27
C LEU A 132 34.36 0.10 -13.42
N ARG A 133 33.59 0.57 -14.40
CA ARG A 133 34.11 1.37 -15.51
C ARG A 133 34.73 2.67 -15.02
N ALA A 134 34.06 3.40 -14.12
CA ALA A 134 34.60 4.61 -13.54
C ALA A 134 35.93 4.34 -12.82
N VAL A 135 36.02 3.27 -12.02
CA VAL A 135 37.26 2.88 -11.33
C VAL A 135 38.38 2.57 -12.34
N ALA A 136 38.10 1.78 -13.39
CA ALA A 136 39.08 1.44 -14.43
C ALA A 136 39.61 2.68 -15.18
N MET A 137 38.84 3.77 -15.19
CA MET A 137 39.24 5.02 -15.86
C MET A 137 40.05 5.94 -14.97
N TYR A 138 39.76 5.96 -13.67
CA TYR A 138 40.57 6.70 -12.70
C TYR A 138 41.82 5.94 -12.26
N SER A 139 41.92 4.63 -12.52
CA SER A 139 43.13 3.85 -12.20
C SER A 139 44.32 4.15 -13.11
N ASP A 140 44.12 4.68 -14.32
CA ASP A 140 45.19 5.14 -15.22
C ASP A 140 44.95 6.59 -15.66
N ALA A 141 45.76 7.51 -15.12
CA ALA A 141 45.69 8.94 -15.42
C ALA A 141 45.86 9.26 -16.92
N GLY A 142 46.54 8.40 -17.69
CA GLY A 142 46.74 8.58 -19.14
C GLY A 142 45.60 8.04 -20.00
N ASN A 143 44.74 7.16 -19.46
CA ASN A 143 43.66 6.55 -20.23
C ASN A 143 42.55 7.56 -20.56
N ARG A 144 42.18 8.41 -19.59
CA ARG A 144 41.17 9.46 -19.80
C ARG A 144 41.58 10.47 -20.87
N LEU A 145 42.86 10.86 -20.92
CA LEU A 145 43.36 11.86 -21.88
C LEU A 145 43.32 11.33 -23.32
N ARG A 146 43.56 10.03 -23.52
CA ARG A 146 43.56 9.38 -24.84
C ARG A 146 42.16 9.03 -25.35
N ASN A 147 41.21 8.77 -24.45
CA ASN A 147 39.88 8.24 -24.79
C ASN A 147 38.72 9.16 -24.34
N ALA A 148 38.96 10.47 -24.19
CA ALA A 148 37.99 11.40 -23.60
C ALA A 148 36.62 11.40 -24.29
N SER A 149 36.58 11.45 -25.63
CA SER A 149 35.31 11.52 -26.38
C SER A 149 34.51 10.22 -26.36
N ALA A 150 35.18 9.07 -26.30
CA ALA A 150 34.52 7.77 -26.11
C ALA A 150 33.93 7.70 -24.70
N TRP A 151 34.65 8.21 -23.70
CA TRP A 151 34.15 8.26 -22.33
C TRP A 151 32.88 9.08 -22.18
N ASP A 152 32.86 10.31 -22.72
CA ASP A 152 31.68 11.18 -22.59
C ASP A 152 30.42 10.53 -23.19
N LYS A 153 30.57 9.82 -24.31
CA LYS A 153 29.47 9.08 -24.95
C LYS A 153 28.99 7.94 -24.08
N GLU A 154 29.91 7.07 -23.66
CA GLU A 154 29.58 5.89 -22.88
C GLU A 154 29.03 6.29 -21.49
N ASP A 155 29.52 7.38 -20.89
CA ASP A 155 28.96 7.95 -19.65
C ASP A 155 27.51 8.43 -19.85
N ALA A 156 27.23 9.14 -20.95
CA ALA A 156 25.87 9.55 -21.29
C ALA A 156 24.95 8.35 -21.55
N ASP A 157 25.44 7.33 -22.26
CA ASP A 157 24.69 6.11 -22.55
C ASP A 157 24.36 5.33 -21.28
N PHE A 158 25.32 5.15 -20.37
CA PHE A 158 25.07 4.48 -19.09
C PHE A 158 24.08 5.25 -18.22
N LYS A 159 24.19 6.59 -18.16
CA LYS A 159 23.23 7.42 -17.43
C LYS A 159 21.83 7.28 -17.98
N LYS A 160 21.68 7.29 -19.32
CA LYS A 160 20.40 7.07 -19.99
C LYS A 160 19.83 5.68 -19.66
N GLN A 161 20.64 4.63 -19.76
CA GLN A 161 20.21 3.27 -19.41
C GLN A 161 19.78 3.15 -17.95
N LEU A 162 20.49 3.81 -17.03
CA LEU A 162 20.14 3.84 -15.61
C LEU A 162 18.79 4.53 -15.39
N GLU A 163 18.54 5.65 -16.06
CA GLU A 163 17.26 6.36 -15.98
C GLU A 163 16.11 5.52 -16.55
N GLU A 164 16.31 4.90 -17.72
CA GLU A 164 15.32 4.02 -18.36
C GLU A 164 14.99 2.81 -17.48
N LYS A 165 16.00 2.13 -16.92
CA LYS A 165 15.81 0.99 -16.00
C LYS A 165 15.15 1.42 -14.69
N GLN A 166 15.52 2.58 -14.14
CA GLN A 166 14.87 3.12 -12.94
C GLN A 166 13.38 3.37 -13.20
N LYS A 167 13.04 4.01 -14.32
CA LYS A 167 11.63 4.20 -14.73
C LYS A 167 10.90 2.88 -14.91
N ALA A 168 11.54 1.86 -15.48
CA ALA A 168 10.94 0.54 -15.64
C ALA A 168 10.66 -0.14 -14.28
N VAL A 169 11.59 -0.05 -13.33
CA VAL A 169 11.41 -0.54 -11.95
C VAL A 169 10.24 0.19 -11.27
N ASP A 170 10.19 1.51 -11.38
CA ASP A 170 9.15 2.31 -10.75
C ASP A 170 7.76 2.02 -11.34
N ALA A 171 7.68 1.90 -12.67
CA ALA A 171 6.45 1.49 -13.35
C ALA A 171 6.01 0.08 -12.92
N ALA A 172 6.93 -0.88 -12.82
CA ALA A 172 6.60 -2.25 -12.40
C ALA A 172 6.14 -2.32 -10.93
N LYS A 173 6.70 -1.48 -10.05
CA LYS A 173 6.23 -1.33 -8.66
C LYS A 173 4.84 -0.72 -8.59
N GLN A 174 4.58 0.33 -9.37
CA GLN A 174 3.24 0.92 -9.47
C GLN A 174 2.22 -0.10 -9.98
N ASP A 175 2.59 -0.92 -10.96
CA ASP A 175 1.75 -2.00 -11.45
C ASP A 175 1.48 -3.06 -10.37
N LEU A 176 2.47 -3.41 -9.55
CA LEU A 176 2.31 -4.33 -8.42
C LEU A 176 1.33 -3.78 -7.38
N ASP A 177 1.44 -2.50 -7.05
CA ASP A 177 0.52 -1.82 -6.11
C ASP A 177 -0.91 -1.86 -6.68
N ASN A 178 -1.08 -1.50 -7.95
CA ASN A 178 -2.37 -1.57 -8.63
C ASN A 178 -2.96 -2.99 -8.66
N LEU A 179 -2.13 -4.01 -8.87
CA LEU A 179 -2.53 -5.42 -8.86
C LEU A 179 -2.97 -5.87 -7.47
N THR A 180 -2.25 -5.42 -6.44
CA THR A 180 -2.55 -5.69 -5.03
C THR A 180 -3.88 -5.05 -4.63
N GLU A 181 -4.12 -3.80 -5.05
CA GLU A 181 -5.41 -3.13 -4.82
C GLU A 181 -6.57 -3.86 -5.52
N LYS A 182 -6.36 -4.34 -6.76
CA LYS A 182 -7.36 -5.13 -7.49
C LYS A 182 -7.66 -6.45 -6.78
N ALA A 183 -6.63 -7.17 -6.32
CA ALA A 183 -6.79 -8.39 -5.56
C ALA A 183 -7.57 -8.14 -4.26
N ARG A 184 -7.24 -7.07 -3.53
CA ARG A 184 -7.97 -6.67 -2.31
C ARG A 184 -9.44 -6.38 -2.59
N LYS A 185 -9.74 -5.64 -3.67
CA LYS A 185 -11.12 -5.35 -4.11
C LYS A 185 -11.88 -6.60 -4.54
N ALA A 186 -11.18 -7.61 -5.08
CA ALA A 186 -11.75 -8.92 -5.39
C ALA A 186 -11.99 -9.81 -4.15
N GLY A 187 -11.72 -9.31 -2.94
CA GLY A 187 -11.92 -10.06 -1.70
C GLY A 187 -10.78 -11.02 -1.36
N ILE A 188 -9.68 -10.97 -2.10
CA ILE A 188 -8.46 -11.74 -1.88
C ILE A 188 -7.66 -10.97 -0.84
N ARG A 189 -7.87 -11.23 0.44
CA ARG A 189 -6.97 -10.73 1.48
C ARG A 189 -5.77 -11.67 1.56
N GLU A 190 -4.55 -11.12 1.52
CA GLU A 190 -3.37 -11.85 1.99
C GLU A 190 -3.72 -12.35 3.39
N ARG A 191 -3.86 -13.67 3.55
CA ARG A 191 -3.91 -14.24 4.90
C ARG A 191 -2.49 -14.12 5.44
N GLU A 192 -2.35 -13.32 6.49
CA GLU A 192 -1.11 -13.24 7.30
C GLU A 192 -0.68 -14.61 7.82
#